data_AF-A0A969TLB3-F1
#
_entry.id   AF-A0A969TLB3-F1
#
_cell.length_a   1.000
_cell.length_b   1.000
_cell.length_c   1.000
_cell.angle_alpha   90.00
_cell.angle_beta   90.00
_cell.angle_gamma   90.00
#
_symmetry.space_group_name_H-M   'P 1'
#
loop_
_entity.id
_entity.type
_entity.pdbx_description
1 polymer ?
#
loop_
_entity_poly.entity_id
_entity_poly.type
_entity_poly.pdbx_seq_one_letter_code
_entity_poly.pdbx_strand_id
1 'polypeptide(L)'
;MDPSSYTTNYQQYLQNTNLTLDQLTSARITEMLAQTNWEEPQSPLDCNNCAVMALIEAENSDDRPTREMYLEGAIAALTSGMEHHPLCAAHLAVVQSLIGAEEASQTAFTVFTTVLHPIHSASAAIAPGLVYLPSAWQRDLEFPYQQLNEILNAEDGYHQCLLLTGEILRRSPLVFYNPSGLRFLQLAAQLFPRSTTVNHQLGISSLVNEQWEGLLYLHRANQLLPTHPTVLQALYLAYRDLNQDELATTWLDAAQALCPPNSKAPRWYWATLPVSSPITCVPFEHDLLLAVKPSFRSIITSVLLAAGDWFETEMEFWRDQIQPGMTVIDVGANVGVYTFSAARRVGASGRVIAIEPFSKCIECLQATCQMNQLDWVTVRWGAASDRNGTAQLALYAASELNQLVTDKLDPPLPPGAVEEVPCFTLDTLIERENLQQVDLLKIDAEGHELQVLAGSDRLLSQFAPIILYENIAGSQGTNLPVANVLITKGYQLFRYQPYLKQLVRIKSLDDLQGSLNIIALPENKIPTTRS
;
A
#
# COMPACT_ATOMS: atom_id res chain seq x y z
N MET A 1 -12.56 -6.26 -33.81
CA MET A 1 -11.34 -5.50 -34.16
C MET A 1 -10.51 -6.36 -35.11
N ASP A 2 -9.67 -5.78 -35.96
CA ASP A 2 -8.79 -6.54 -36.85
C ASP A 2 -7.82 -7.44 -36.02
N PRO A 3 -7.66 -8.74 -36.29
CA PRO A 3 -6.67 -9.61 -35.62
C PRO A 3 -5.26 -9.00 -35.51
N SER A 4 -4.87 -8.15 -36.46
CA SER A 4 -3.59 -7.43 -36.40
C SER A 4 -3.50 -6.46 -35.22
N SER A 5 -4.61 -5.87 -34.78
CA SER A 5 -4.62 -4.91 -33.66
C SER A 5 -4.35 -5.58 -32.32
N TYR A 6 -4.87 -6.78 -32.08
CA TYR A 6 -4.60 -7.51 -30.82
C TYR A 6 -3.12 -7.85 -30.67
N THR A 7 -2.47 -8.23 -31.77
CA THR A 7 -1.01 -8.49 -31.78
C THR A 7 -0.22 -7.23 -31.44
N THR A 8 -0.55 -6.10 -32.08
CA THR A 8 0.11 -4.81 -31.80
C THR A 8 -0.10 -4.38 -30.35
N ASN A 9 -1.32 -4.50 -29.83
CA ASN A 9 -1.66 -4.06 -28.48
C ASN A 9 -0.96 -4.92 -27.41
N TYR A 10 -0.90 -6.25 -27.59
CA TYR A 10 -0.18 -7.12 -26.65
C TYR A 10 1.34 -6.87 -26.70
N GLN A 11 1.91 -6.64 -27.89
CA GLN A 11 3.31 -6.27 -28.03
C GLN A 11 3.62 -4.94 -27.35
N GLN A 12 2.75 -3.94 -27.49
CA GLN A 12 2.89 -2.65 -26.82
C GLN A 12 2.81 -2.80 -25.29
N TYR A 13 1.89 -3.63 -24.78
CA TYR A 13 1.83 -3.98 -23.37
C TYR A 13 3.17 -4.57 -22.88
N LEU A 14 3.74 -5.57 -23.57
CA LEU A 14 5.02 -6.16 -23.21
C LEU A 14 6.19 -5.15 -23.27
N GLN A 15 6.19 -4.24 -24.24
CA GLN A 15 7.19 -3.18 -24.34
C GLN A 15 7.14 -2.23 -23.14
N ASN A 16 5.93 -1.89 -22.66
CA ASN A 16 5.75 -1.03 -21.49
C ASN A 16 6.28 -1.67 -20.19
N THR A 17 6.43 -3.00 -20.14
CA THR A 17 6.96 -3.71 -18.98
C THR A 17 8.49 -3.74 -18.89
N ASN A 18 9.21 -3.14 -19.86
CA ASN A 18 10.68 -3.18 -19.97
C ASN A 18 11.29 -4.60 -19.92
N LEU A 19 10.52 -5.62 -20.32
CA LEU A 19 10.97 -7.00 -20.32
C LEU A 19 11.76 -7.32 -21.59
N THR A 20 12.82 -8.10 -21.42
CA THR A 20 13.52 -8.73 -22.54
C THR A 20 13.09 -10.20 -22.60
N LEU A 21 12.21 -10.51 -23.55
CA LEU A 21 11.78 -11.89 -23.80
C LEU A 21 12.80 -12.62 -24.66
N ASP A 22 13.00 -13.91 -24.39
CA ASP A 22 13.77 -14.74 -25.30
C ASP A 22 13.00 -15.03 -26.60
N GLN A 23 13.71 -15.55 -27.59
CA GLN A 23 13.15 -15.82 -28.92
C GLN A 23 12.06 -16.90 -28.90
N LEU A 24 12.19 -17.91 -28.03
CA LEU A 24 11.25 -19.02 -27.94
C LEU A 24 9.90 -18.52 -27.39
N THR A 25 9.94 -17.76 -26.30
CA THR A 25 8.76 -17.19 -25.66
C THR A 25 8.09 -16.16 -26.55
N SER A 26 8.87 -15.33 -27.25
CA SER A 26 8.33 -14.40 -28.25
C SER A 26 7.62 -15.12 -29.40
N ALA A 27 8.19 -16.23 -29.90
CA ALA A 27 7.56 -17.04 -30.94
C ALA A 27 6.26 -17.70 -30.44
N ARG A 28 6.28 -18.26 -29.23
CA ARG A 28 5.11 -18.86 -28.59
C ARG A 28 3.97 -17.86 -28.41
N ILE A 29 4.26 -16.65 -27.96
CA ILE A 29 3.26 -15.56 -27.84
C ILE A 29 2.66 -15.20 -29.20
N THR A 30 3.52 -15.07 -30.23
CA THR A 30 3.06 -14.76 -31.59
C THR A 30 2.14 -15.85 -32.14
N GLU A 31 2.46 -17.11 -31.88
CA GLU A 31 1.63 -18.25 -32.26
C GLU A 31 0.28 -18.24 -31.51
N MET A 32 0.29 -18.01 -30.19
CA MET A 32 -0.94 -17.90 -29.38
C MET A 32 -1.86 -16.80 -29.89
N LEU A 33 -1.31 -15.62 -30.21
CA LEU A 33 -2.07 -14.49 -30.76
C LEU A 33 -2.72 -14.83 -32.10
N ALA A 34 -2.01 -15.57 -32.96
CA ALA A 34 -2.51 -15.98 -34.28
C ALA A 34 -3.57 -17.10 -34.22
N GLN A 35 -3.50 -17.98 -33.21
CA GLN A 35 -4.43 -19.10 -33.04
C GLN A 35 -5.71 -18.74 -32.27
N THR A 36 -5.68 -17.66 -31.50
CA THR A 36 -6.83 -17.23 -30.68
C THR A 36 -8.01 -16.79 -31.55
N ASN A 37 -9.20 -17.33 -31.27
CA ASN A 37 -10.44 -16.85 -31.89
C ASN A 37 -11.01 -15.65 -31.11
N TRP A 38 -10.75 -14.44 -31.61
CA TRP A 38 -11.07 -13.18 -30.93
C TRP A 38 -12.55 -12.75 -31.03
N GLU A 39 -13.24 -13.11 -32.12
CA GLU A 39 -14.62 -12.67 -32.35
C GLU A 39 -15.64 -13.62 -31.72
N GLU A 40 -15.38 -14.92 -31.82
CA GLU A 40 -16.23 -15.97 -31.25
C GLU A 40 -15.36 -16.97 -30.49
N PRO A 41 -14.99 -16.71 -29.21
CA PRO A 41 -14.16 -17.60 -28.42
C PRO A 41 -14.74 -19.04 -28.39
N GLN A 42 -14.00 -20.01 -28.93
CA GLN A 42 -14.46 -21.40 -29.04
C GLN A 42 -13.88 -22.31 -27.95
N SER A 43 -12.86 -21.83 -27.24
CA SER A 43 -12.17 -22.56 -26.19
C SER A 43 -12.02 -21.74 -24.90
N PRO A 44 -11.88 -22.40 -23.73
CA PRO A 44 -11.52 -21.73 -22.48
C PRO A 44 -10.22 -20.91 -22.57
N LEU A 45 -9.29 -21.30 -23.45
CA LEU A 45 -8.07 -20.56 -23.71
C LEU A 45 -8.33 -19.27 -24.52
N ASP A 46 -9.23 -19.33 -25.51
CA ASP A 46 -9.68 -18.12 -26.22
C ASP A 46 -10.34 -17.14 -25.25
N CYS A 47 -11.19 -17.64 -24.35
CA CYS A 47 -11.81 -16.84 -23.30
C CYS A 47 -10.76 -16.13 -22.42
N ASN A 48 -9.73 -16.85 -21.98
CA ASN A 48 -8.61 -16.26 -21.24
C ASN A 48 -7.92 -15.16 -22.04
N ASN A 49 -7.57 -15.43 -23.30
CA ASN A 49 -6.80 -14.50 -24.12
C ASN A 49 -7.63 -13.23 -24.45
N CYS A 50 -8.92 -13.39 -24.75
CA CYS A 50 -9.84 -12.27 -24.94
C CYS A 50 -9.96 -11.41 -23.68
N ALA A 51 -10.07 -12.04 -22.51
CA ALA A 51 -10.12 -11.32 -21.24
C ALA A 51 -8.82 -10.56 -20.95
N VAL A 52 -7.65 -11.17 -21.20
CA VAL A 52 -6.35 -10.51 -21.06
C VAL A 52 -6.26 -9.26 -21.92
N MET A 53 -6.71 -9.34 -23.18
CA MET A 53 -6.75 -8.17 -24.05
C MET A 53 -7.72 -7.10 -23.54
N ALA A 54 -8.92 -7.49 -23.09
CA ALA A 54 -9.87 -6.55 -22.50
C ALA A 54 -9.30 -5.86 -21.26
N LEU A 55 -8.52 -6.55 -20.42
CA LEU A 55 -7.86 -5.95 -19.25
C LEU A 55 -6.77 -4.94 -19.65
N ILE A 56 -6.01 -5.23 -20.71
CA ILE A 56 -5.03 -4.28 -21.26
C ILE A 56 -5.72 -3.04 -21.81
N GLU A 57 -6.84 -3.18 -22.53
CA GLU A 57 -7.63 -2.04 -23.02
C GLU A 57 -8.25 -1.24 -21.86
N ALA A 58 -8.73 -1.92 -20.82
CA ALA A 58 -9.25 -1.26 -19.62
C ALA A 58 -8.16 -0.40 -18.95
N GLU A 59 -6.95 -0.94 -18.80
CA GLU A 59 -5.83 -0.22 -18.20
C GLU A 59 -5.37 0.99 -19.03
N ASN A 60 -5.41 0.88 -20.36
CA ASN A 60 -5.05 1.96 -21.28
C ASN A 60 -6.17 3.01 -21.49
N SER A 61 -7.39 2.74 -21.04
CA SER A 61 -8.51 3.66 -21.18
C SER A 61 -8.49 4.73 -20.08
N ASP A 62 -8.38 6.00 -20.47
CA ASP A 62 -8.55 7.13 -19.56
C ASP A 62 -10.02 7.38 -19.17
N ASP A 63 -10.95 6.92 -20.01
CA ASP A 63 -12.40 7.06 -19.81
C ASP A 63 -12.95 5.94 -18.91
N ARG A 64 -13.66 6.34 -17.84
CA ARG A 64 -14.19 5.40 -16.84
C ARG A 64 -15.26 4.46 -17.43
N PRO A 65 -16.34 4.93 -18.08
CA PRO A 65 -17.33 4.05 -18.70
C PRO A 65 -16.70 3.02 -19.64
N THR A 66 -15.73 3.45 -20.44
CA THR A 66 -14.99 2.55 -21.34
C THR A 66 -14.18 1.50 -20.56
N ARG A 67 -13.49 1.90 -19.49
CA ARG A 67 -12.76 0.98 -18.60
C ARG A 67 -13.69 -0.04 -17.93
N GLU A 68 -14.84 0.41 -17.45
CA GLU A 68 -15.86 -0.43 -16.81
C GLU A 68 -16.43 -1.46 -17.80
N MET A 69 -16.76 -1.04 -19.02
CA MET A 69 -17.20 -1.93 -20.10
C MET A 69 -16.18 -3.03 -20.40
N TYR A 70 -14.89 -2.69 -20.54
CA TYR A 70 -13.85 -3.69 -20.80
C TYR A 70 -13.66 -4.64 -19.61
N LEU A 71 -13.75 -4.14 -18.38
CA LEU A 71 -13.65 -4.96 -17.17
C LEU A 71 -14.80 -5.96 -17.07
N GLU A 72 -16.04 -5.53 -17.32
CA GLU A 72 -17.21 -6.42 -17.36
C GLU A 72 -17.06 -7.50 -18.44
N GLY A 73 -16.59 -7.11 -19.63
CA GLY A 73 -16.29 -8.04 -20.71
C GLY A 73 -15.22 -9.08 -20.32
N ALA A 74 -14.16 -8.66 -19.64
CA ALA A 74 -13.12 -9.55 -19.14
C ALA A 74 -13.69 -10.54 -18.11
N ILE A 75 -14.48 -10.07 -17.14
CA ILE A 75 -15.12 -10.93 -16.13
C ILE A 75 -16.01 -11.98 -16.80
N ALA A 76 -16.88 -11.58 -17.75
CA ALA A 76 -17.77 -12.50 -18.44
C ALA A 76 -17.01 -13.60 -19.21
N ALA A 77 -15.92 -13.24 -19.91
CA ALA A 77 -15.08 -14.19 -20.61
C ALA A 77 -14.38 -15.16 -19.63
N LEU A 78 -13.78 -14.64 -18.55
CA LEU A 78 -13.09 -15.47 -17.55
C LEU A 78 -14.05 -16.44 -16.85
N THR A 79 -15.23 -15.97 -16.45
CA THR A 79 -16.26 -16.83 -15.83
C THR A 79 -16.70 -17.95 -16.75
N SER A 80 -16.77 -17.70 -18.07
CA SER A 80 -17.14 -18.73 -19.05
C SER A 80 -16.08 -19.82 -19.22
N GLY A 81 -14.79 -19.50 -18.99
CA GLY A 81 -13.67 -20.44 -19.16
C GLY A 81 -13.14 -21.08 -17.87
N MET A 82 -13.46 -20.54 -16.69
CA MET A 82 -12.80 -20.90 -15.42
C MET A 82 -12.99 -22.35 -14.97
N GLU A 83 -14.08 -23.02 -15.36
CA GLU A 83 -14.30 -24.44 -15.03
C GLU A 83 -13.37 -25.38 -15.80
N HIS A 84 -12.76 -24.90 -16.88
CA HIS A 84 -12.02 -25.75 -17.83
C HIS A 84 -10.58 -25.28 -18.07
N HIS A 85 -10.23 -24.05 -17.68
CA HIS A 85 -8.87 -23.55 -17.77
C HIS A 85 -8.45 -22.78 -16.51
N PRO A 86 -7.37 -23.20 -15.81
CA PRO A 86 -6.96 -22.60 -14.55
C PRO A 86 -6.54 -21.12 -14.68
N LEU A 87 -5.98 -20.72 -15.83
CA LEU A 87 -5.66 -19.30 -16.07
C LEU A 87 -6.88 -18.38 -16.06
N CYS A 88 -8.07 -18.86 -16.45
CA CYS A 88 -9.28 -18.04 -16.34
C CYS A 88 -9.59 -17.73 -14.88
N ALA A 89 -9.47 -18.74 -14.00
CA ALA A 89 -9.68 -18.55 -12.57
C ALA A 89 -8.58 -17.65 -11.94
N ALA A 90 -7.33 -17.80 -12.37
CA ALA A 90 -6.23 -16.97 -11.90
C ALA A 90 -6.38 -15.49 -12.32
N HIS A 91 -6.72 -15.21 -13.58
CA HIS A 91 -6.99 -13.84 -14.03
C HIS A 91 -8.26 -13.26 -13.41
N LEU A 92 -9.27 -14.08 -13.08
CA LEU A 92 -10.43 -13.61 -12.31
C LEU A 92 -10.00 -13.14 -10.91
N ALA A 93 -9.08 -13.87 -10.27
CA ALA A 93 -8.49 -13.43 -9.00
C ALA A 93 -7.65 -12.14 -9.15
N VAL A 94 -6.97 -11.92 -10.29
CA VAL A 94 -6.32 -10.63 -10.59
C VAL A 94 -7.37 -9.51 -10.65
N VAL A 95 -8.48 -9.73 -11.37
CA VAL A 95 -9.56 -8.74 -11.46
C VAL A 95 -10.16 -8.43 -10.10
N GLN A 96 -10.44 -9.46 -9.30
CA GLN A 96 -10.94 -9.30 -7.93
C GLN A 96 -9.96 -8.49 -7.06
N SER A 97 -8.66 -8.73 -7.19
CA SER A 97 -7.63 -7.96 -6.48
C SER A 97 -7.61 -6.51 -6.92
N LEU A 98 -7.77 -6.22 -8.22
CA LEU A 98 -7.81 -4.86 -8.76
C LEU A 98 -9.00 -4.06 -8.22
N ILE A 99 -10.18 -4.69 -8.17
CA ILE A 99 -11.41 -4.04 -7.70
C ILE A 99 -11.50 -3.97 -6.17
N GLY A 100 -10.48 -4.44 -5.44
CA GLY A 100 -10.45 -4.43 -3.98
C GLY A 100 -11.43 -5.41 -3.32
N ALA A 101 -11.73 -6.54 -3.97
CA ALA A 101 -12.61 -7.55 -3.39
C ALA A 101 -11.90 -8.29 -2.24
N GLU A 102 -12.55 -8.38 -1.08
CA GLU A 102 -12.01 -9.05 0.11
C GLU A 102 -11.64 -10.52 -0.13
N GLU A 103 -12.37 -11.19 -1.02
CA GLU A 103 -12.18 -12.61 -1.34
C GLU A 103 -11.01 -12.88 -2.29
N ALA A 104 -10.38 -11.86 -2.89
CA ALA A 104 -9.37 -12.05 -3.94
C ALA A 104 -8.21 -12.97 -3.51
N SER A 105 -7.72 -12.81 -2.28
CA SER A 105 -6.67 -13.68 -1.74
C SER A 105 -7.16 -15.12 -1.50
N GLN A 106 -8.42 -15.29 -1.08
CA GLN A 106 -9.02 -16.61 -0.89
C GLN A 106 -9.22 -17.32 -2.22
N THR A 107 -9.76 -16.63 -3.23
CA THR A 107 -9.91 -17.16 -4.58
C THR A 107 -8.57 -17.55 -5.16
N ALA A 108 -7.55 -16.68 -5.07
CA ALA A 108 -6.20 -17.00 -5.52
C ALA A 108 -5.63 -18.24 -4.82
N PHE A 109 -5.85 -18.38 -3.50
CA PHE A 109 -5.38 -19.54 -2.74
C PHE A 109 -6.12 -20.83 -3.12
N THR A 110 -7.44 -20.76 -3.33
CA THR A 110 -8.22 -21.90 -3.83
C THR A 110 -7.67 -22.36 -5.17
N VAL A 111 -7.50 -21.46 -6.14
CA VAL A 111 -6.93 -21.77 -7.46
C VAL A 111 -5.52 -22.35 -7.33
N PHE A 112 -4.67 -21.73 -6.51
CA PHE A 112 -3.31 -22.20 -6.22
C PHE A 112 -3.33 -23.68 -5.76
N THR A 113 -4.16 -24.02 -4.78
CA THR A 113 -4.24 -25.39 -4.25
C THR A 113 -4.81 -26.39 -5.25
N THR A 114 -5.77 -25.98 -6.09
CA THR A 114 -6.37 -26.85 -7.11
C THR A 114 -5.35 -27.27 -8.18
N VAL A 115 -4.42 -26.39 -8.57
CA VAL A 115 -3.43 -26.70 -9.63
C VAL A 115 -2.24 -27.53 -9.15
N LEU A 116 -2.01 -27.64 -7.84
CA LEU A 116 -0.90 -28.44 -7.30
C LEU A 116 -0.99 -29.93 -7.66
N HIS A 117 -2.20 -30.50 -7.65
CA HIS A 117 -2.36 -31.92 -7.98
C HIS A 117 -2.02 -32.22 -9.45
N PRO A 118 -2.60 -31.53 -10.46
CA PRO A 118 -2.24 -31.74 -11.87
C PRO A 118 -0.73 -31.64 -12.15
N ILE A 119 -0.05 -30.65 -11.55
CA ILE A 119 1.40 -30.44 -11.71
C ILE A 119 2.22 -31.66 -11.27
N HIS A 120 1.80 -32.35 -10.21
CA HIS A 120 2.58 -33.44 -9.60
C HIS A 120 2.03 -34.85 -9.91
N SER A 121 0.89 -34.97 -10.61
CA SER A 121 0.20 -36.25 -10.85
C SER A 121 0.40 -36.82 -12.26
N ALA A 122 1.38 -36.31 -13.02
CA ALA A 122 1.61 -36.68 -14.43
C ALA A 122 0.37 -36.51 -15.34
N SER A 123 -0.49 -35.55 -15.00
CA SER A 123 -1.62 -35.14 -15.84
C SER A 123 -1.13 -34.57 -17.17
N ALA A 124 -1.94 -34.67 -18.22
CA ALA A 124 -1.63 -34.02 -19.49
C ALA A 124 -1.43 -32.51 -19.28
N ALA A 125 -0.30 -31.98 -19.76
CA ALA A 125 -0.01 -30.55 -19.75
C ALA A 125 -1.09 -29.80 -20.55
N ILE A 126 -1.51 -28.63 -20.05
CA ILE A 126 -2.44 -27.75 -20.77
C ILE A 126 -1.65 -26.68 -21.51
N ALA A 127 -2.19 -26.20 -22.62
CA ALA A 127 -1.56 -25.13 -23.37
C ALA A 127 -1.41 -23.87 -22.49
N PRO A 128 -0.25 -23.19 -22.54
CA PRO A 128 -0.12 -21.86 -21.94
C PRO A 128 -0.99 -20.85 -22.68
N GLY A 129 -1.28 -19.72 -22.03
CA GLY A 129 -2.06 -18.62 -22.59
C GLY A 129 -1.36 -17.27 -22.47
N LEU A 130 -2.04 -16.24 -22.99
CA LEU A 130 -1.66 -14.86 -22.72
C LEU A 130 -1.83 -14.56 -21.23
N VAL A 131 -0.99 -13.65 -20.73
CA VAL A 131 -0.96 -13.25 -19.33
C VAL A 131 -1.02 -11.73 -19.24
N TYR A 132 -1.88 -11.26 -18.33
CA TYR A 132 -1.96 -9.86 -17.91
C TYR A 132 -1.51 -9.74 -16.46
N LEU A 133 -0.60 -8.79 -16.23
CA LEU A 133 -0.24 -8.31 -14.90
C LEU A 133 -0.39 -6.79 -14.89
N PRO A 134 -1.15 -6.22 -13.94
CA PRO A 134 -1.37 -4.77 -13.88
C PRO A 134 -0.07 -3.98 -13.89
N SER A 135 -0.01 -2.92 -14.70
CA SER A 135 1.14 -2.01 -14.72
C SER A 135 1.37 -1.33 -13.38
N ALA A 136 0.31 -1.09 -12.59
CA ALA A 136 0.41 -0.56 -11.23
C ALA A 136 1.27 -1.48 -10.33
N TRP A 137 1.28 -2.79 -10.59
CA TRP A 137 2.12 -3.73 -9.85
C TRP A 137 3.60 -3.63 -10.21
N GLN A 138 3.92 -2.92 -11.30
CA GLN A 138 5.26 -2.74 -11.86
C GLN A 138 5.84 -1.35 -11.59
N ARG A 139 4.99 -0.31 -11.54
CA ARG A 139 5.39 1.11 -11.48
C ARG A 139 6.12 1.51 -10.19
N ASP A 140 5.85 0.83 -9.07
CA ASP A 140 6.36 1.22 -7.75
C ASP A 140 7.53 0.38 -7.26
N LEU A 141 8.16 -0.40 -8.13
CA LEU A 141 9.18 -1.33 -7.71
C LEU A 141 10.56 -0.68 -7.63
N GLU A 142 11.12 -0.67 -6.43
CA GLU A 142 12.53 -0.36 -6.20
C GLU A 142 13.49 -1.33 -6.92
N PHE A 143 12.98 -2.48 -7.38
CA PHE A 143 13.76 -3.58 -7.95
C PHE A 143 13.26 -3.96 -9.36
N PRO A 144 14.13 -4.55 -10.21
CA PRO A 144 13.71 -5.09 -11.50
C PRO A 144 12.57 -6.11 -11.37
N TYR A 145 11.49 -5.94 -12.13
CA TYR A 145 10.35 -6.86 -12.13
C TYR A 145 10.60 -8.05 -13.07
N GLN A 146 10.77 -9.24 -12.51
CA GLN A 146 11.09 -10.46 -13.27
C GLN A 146 9.93 -11.47 -13.30
N GLN A 147 8.91 -11.26 -12.47
CA GLN A 147 7.80 -12.20 -12.27
C GLN A 147 7.02 -12.44 -13.56
N LEU A 148 6.68 -11.38 -14.30
CA LEU A 148 5.98 -11.53 -15.57
C LEU A 148 6.80 -12.35 -16.57
N ASN A 149 8.12 -12.17 -16.62
CA ASN A 149 8.98 -12.99 -17.48
C ASN A 149 9.00 -14.47 -17.02
N GLU A 150 9.08 -14.75 -15.72
CA GLU A 150 9.00 -16.13 -15.21
C GLU A 150 7.64 -16.79 -15.53
N ILE A 151 6.53 -16.06 -15.39
CA ILE A 151 5.19 -16.53 -15.75
C ILE A 151 5.09 -16.79 -17.25
N LEU A 152 5.57 -15.85 -18.09
CA LEU A 152 5.55 -16.00 -19.54
C LEU A 152 6.45 -17.13 -20.05
N ASN A 153 7.47 -17.55 -19.29
CA ASN A 153 8.38 -18.65 -19.63
C ASN A 153 7.97 -20.01 -19.05
N ALA A 154 6.86 -20.08 -18.30
CA ALA A 154 6.44 -21.34 -17.69
C ALA A 154 6.17 -22.44 -18.75
N GLU A 155 6.37 -23.69 -18.34
CA GLU A 155 6.33 -24.85 -19.24
C GLU A 155 4.93 -25.09 -19.81
N ASP A 156 3.89 -24.93 -18.98
CA ASP A 156 2.50 -25.16 -19.32
C ASP A 156 1.55 -24.19 -18.60
N GLY A 157 0.25 -24.25 -18.92
CA GLY A 157 -0.75 -23.37 -18.31
C GLY A 157 -1.01 -23.62 -16.82
N TYR A 158 -0.67 -24.80 -16.27
CA TYR A 158 -0.77 -25.05 -14.82
C TYR A 158 0.35 -24.32 -14.08
N HIS A 159 1.58 -24.37 -14.58
CA HIS A 159 2.71 -23.64 -14.03
C HIS A 159 2.52 -22.12 -14.19
N GLN A 160 2.00 -21.65 -15.33
CA GLN A 160 1.62 -20.24 -15.48
C GLN A 160 0.62 -19.80 -14.41
N CYS A 161 -0.42 -20.61 -14.17
CA CYS A 161 -1.42 -20.35 -13.16
C CYS A 161 -0.83 -20.32 -11.74
N LEU A 162 0.06 -21.27 -11.42
CA LEU A 162 0.73 -21.34 -10.12
C LEU A 162 1.55 -20.07 -9.84
N LEU A 163 2.34 -19.62 -10.81
CA LEU A 163 3.16 -18.42 -10.70
C LEU A 163 2.29 -17.15 -10.60
N LEU A 164 1.25 -17.04 -11.43
CA LEU A 164 0.32 -15.91 -11.42
C LEU A 164 -0.41 -15.79 -10.08
N THR A 165 -0.98 -16.88 -9.56
CA THR A 165 -1.64 -16.88 -8.25
C THR A 165 -0.66 -16.62 -7.10
N GLY A 166 0.57 -17.14 -7.20
CA GLY A 166 1.64 -16.81 -6.27
C GLY A 166 1.93 -15.31 -6.17
N GLU A 167 1.96 -14.61 -7.31
CA GLU A 167 2.15 -13.16 -7.34
C GLU A 167 0.98 -12.40 -6.70
N ILE A 168 -0.27 -12.84 -6.90
CA ILE A 168 -1.46 -12.25 -6.26
C ILE A 168 -1.38 -12.42 -4.73
N LEU A 169 -1.13 -13.64 -4.26
CA LEU A 169 -1.07 -13.96 -2.83
C LEU A 169 0.01 -13.15 -2.11
N ARG A 170 1.16 -12.97 -2.76
CA ARG A 170 2.29 -12.18 -2.26
C ARG A 170 1.96 -10.69 -2.09
N ARG A 171 0.97 -10.19 -2.83
CA ARG A 171 0.52 -8.79 -2.79
C ARG A 171 -0.66 -8.57 -1.86
N SER A 172 -1.11 -9.62 -1.16
CA SER A 172 -2.14 -9.47 -0.13
C SER A 172 -1.68 -8.40 0.88
N PRO A 173 -2.55 -7.43 1.24
CA PRO A 173 -2.19 -6.33 2.14
C PRO A 173 -1.76 -6.79 3.54
N LEU A 174 -1.92 -8.08 3.84
CA LEU A 174 -1.67 -8.71 5.14
C LEU A 174 -0.20 -9.09 5.39
N VAL A 175 0.69 -8.89 4.42
CA VAL A 175 2.07 -9.39 4.44
C VAL A 175 2.90 -8.96 5.65
N PHE A 176 2.67 -7.77 6.20
CA PHE A 176 3.38 -7.28 7.40
C PHE A 176 2.53 -7.32 8.68
N TYR A 177 1.24 -7.62 8.55
CA TYR A 177 0.26 -7.41 9.63
C TYR A 177 -0.26 -8.69 10.25
N ASN A 178 -0.11 -9.84 9.59
CA ASN A 178 -0.48 -11.10 10.20
C ASN A 178 0.36 -12.32 9.73
N PRO A 179 0.34 -13.41 10.50
CA PRO A 179 1.06 -14.64 10.16
C PRO A 179 0.66 -15.26 8.81
N SER A 180 -0.57 -15.01 8.34
CA SER A 180 -1.05 -15.55 7.05
C SER A 180 -0.37 -14.87 5.87
N GLY A 181 -0.18 -13.54 5.91
CA GLY A 181 0.54 -12.81 4.87
C GLY A 181 2.01 -13.24 4.74
N LEU A 182 2.67 -13.52 5.87
CA LEU A 182 4.02 -14.07 5.88
C LEU A 182 4.10 -15.44 5.18
N ARG A 183 3.09 -16.30 5.35
CA ARG A 183 3.02 -17.60 4.67
C ARG A 183 2.89 -17.46 3.16
N PHE A 184 2.15 -16.46 2.67
CA PHE A 184 2.07 -16.16 1.25
C PHE A 184 3.40 -15.64 0.68
N LEU A 185 4.14 -14.81 1.44
CA LEU A 185 5.51 -14.45 1.04
C LEU A 185 6.44 -15.67 0.98
N GLN A 186 6.38 -16.57 1.97
CA GLN A 186 7.19 -17.78 1.99
C GLN A 186 6.92 -18.67 0.77
N LEU A 187 5.65 -18.82 0.41
CA LEU A 187 5.21 -19.53 -0.79
C LEU A 187 5.75 -18.85 -2.06
N ALA A 188 5.62 -17.52 -2.17
CA ALA A 188 6.17 -16.79 -3.29
C ALA A 188 7.70 -16.92 -3.40
N ALA A 189 8.43 -17.03 -2.29
CA ALA A 189 9.88 -17.26 -2.30
C ALA A 189 10.26 -18.65 -2.83
N GLN A 190 9.37 -19.64 -2.73
CA GLN A 190 9.56 -20.94 -3.38
C GLN A 190 9.32 -20.86 -4.90
N LEU A 191 8.35 -20.05 -5.32
CA LEU A 191 8.02 -19.86 -6.74
C LEU A 191 9.02 -18.97 -7.47
N PHE A 192 9.49 -17.91 -6.81
CA PHE A 192 10.38 -16.89 -7.36
C PHE A 192 11.69 -16.77 -6.55
N PRO A 193 12.50 -17.84 -6.45
CA PRO A 193 13.67 -17.85 -5.56
C PRO A 193 14.75 -16.84 -5.95
N ARG A 194 14.74 -16.38 -7.21
CA ARG A 194 15.68 -15.39 -7.77
C ARG A 194 15.14 -13.95 -7.75
N SER A 195 13.95 -13.73 -7.20
CA SER A 195 13.40 -12.39 -7.08
C SER A 195 14.02 -11.63 -5.91
N THR A 196 14.76 -10.55 -6.21
CA THR A 196 15.26 -9.62 -5.20
C THR A 196 14.12 -9.06 -4.37
N THR A 197 13.01 -8.65 -5.00
CA THR A 197 11.82 -8.11 -4.32
C THR A 197 11.23 -9.10 -3.31
N VAL A 198 11.04 -10.36 -3.70
CA VAL A 198 10.44 -11.38 -2.82
C VAL A 198 11.36 -11.65 -1.63
N ASN A 199 12.66 -11.84 -1.87
CA ASN A 199 13.63 -12.10 -0.81
C ASN A 199 13.79 -10.89 0.12
N HIS A 200 13.75 -9.66 -0.41
CA HIS A 200 13.82 -8.44 0.38
C HIS A 200 12.60 -8.30 1.30
N GLN A 201 11.39 -8.43 0.73
CA GLN A 201 10.15 -8.33 1.49
C GLN A 201 10.00 -9.45 2.53
N LEU A 202 10.34 -10.69 2.18
CA LEU A 202 10.33 -11.80 3.12
C LEU A 202 11.37 -11.62 4.22
N GLY A 203 12.56 -11.12 3.89
CA GLY A 203 13.59 -10.82 4.87
C GLY A 203 13.13 -9.82 5.92
N ILE A 204 12.56 -8.70 5.49
CA ILE A 204 12.00 -7.67 6.40
C ILE A 204 10.82 -8.24 7.18
N SER A 205 9.82 -8.83 6.51
CA SER A 205 8.61 -9.34 7.18
C SER A 205 8.93 -10.44 8.21
N SER A 206 9.87 -11.34 7.91
CA SER A 206 10.35 -12.33 8.89
C SER A 206 10.97 -11.65 10.12
N LEU A 207 11.82 -10.64 9.96
CA LEU A 207 12.45 -9.94 11.09
C LEU A 207 11.44 -9.14 11.92
N VAL A 208 10.44 -8.53 11.29
CA VAL A 208 9.29 -7.89 11.99
C VAL A 208 8.58 -8.91 12.89
N ASN A 209 8.45 -10.15 12.43
CA ASN A 209 7.84 -11.26 13.16
C ASN A 209 8.84 -12.04 14.05
N GLU A 210 10.00 -11.45 14.36
CA GLU A 210 11.05 -12.05 15.22
C GLU A 210 11.61 -13.39 14.69
N GLN A 211 11.55 -13.62 13.38
CA GLN A 211 12.12 -14.80 12.70
C GLN A 211 13.49 -14.48 12.10
N TRP A 212 14.55 -15.04 12.71
CA TRP A 212 15.94 -14.74 12.35
C TRP A 212 16.35 -15.23 10.96
N GLU A 213 15.61 -16.17 10.38
CA GLU A 213 15.77 -16.62 8.99
C GLU A 213 15.62 -15.46 7.99
N GLY A 214 14.95 -14.37 8.38
CA GLY A 214 14.87 -13.14 7.61
C GLY A 214 16.24 -12.60 7.16
N LEU A 215 17.28 -12.75 7.98
CA LEU A 215 18.65 -12.38 7.61
C LEU A 215 19.12 -13.11 6.34
N LEU A 216 18.84 -14.42 6.23
CA LEU A 216 19.29 -15.22 5.08
C LEU A 216 18.64 -14.71 3.79
N TYR A 217 17.37 -14.32 3.85
CA TYR A 217 16.66 -13.75 2.71
C TYR A 217 17.20 -12.36 2.33
N LEU A 218 17.51 -11.50 3.29
CA LEU A 218 18.16 -10.20 3.01
C LEU A 218 19.54 -10.37 2.37
N HIS A 219 20.35 -11.31 2.87
CA HIS A 219 21.64 -11.64 2.26
C HIS A 219 21.48 -12.19 0.84
N ARG A 220 20.45 -13.03 0.58
CA ARG A 220 20.14 -13.51 -0.77
C ARG A 220 19.73 -12.36 -1.70
N ALA A 221 18.90 -11.43 -1.22
CA ALA A 221 18.55 -10.23 -1.96
C ALA A 221 19.81 -9.41 -2.34
N ASN A 222 20.76 -9.27 -1.41
CA ASN A 222 22.03 -8.59 -1.66
C ASN A 222 22.95 -9.37 -2.64
N GLN A 223 22.90 -10.70 -2.65
CA GLN A 223 23.62 -11.50 -3.65
C GLN A 223 23.05 -11.33 -5.06
N LEU A 224 21.73 -11.23 -5.18
CA LEU A 224 21.03 -11.05 -6.45
C LEU A 224 21.17 -9.63 -6.99
N LEU A 225 21.16 -8.64 -6.10
CA LEU A 225 21.33 -7.22 -6.45
C LEU A 225 22.31 -6.54 -5.48
N PRO A 226 23.63 -6.76 -5.66
CA PRO A 226 24.64 -6.15 -4.81
C PRO A 226 24.61 -4.63 -4.93
N THR A 227 25.10 -3.93 -3.91
CA THR A 227 25.26 -2.46 -3.91
C THR A 227 23.96 -1.65 -3.93
N HIS A 228 22.79 -2.29 -3.89
CA HIS A 228 21.51 -1.58 -3.89
C HIS A 228 21.25 -0.90 -2.53
N PRO A 229 20.97 0.42 -2.50
CA PRO A 229 20.88 1.18 -1.24
C PRO A 229 19.84 0.63 -0.26
N THR A 230 18.64 0.29 -0.72
CA THR A 230 17.58 -0.25 0.16
C THR A 230 17.96 -1.59 0.78
N VAL A 231 18.61 -2.48 0.01
CA VAL A 231 19.00 -3.81 0.50
C VAL A 231 20.11 -3.66 1.55
N LEU A 232 21.06 -2.76 1.31
CA LEU A 232 22.11 -2.42 2.29
C LEU A 232 21.51 -1.80 3.55
N GLN A 233 20.52 -0.91 3.40
CA GLN A 233 19.81 -0.30 4.53
C GLN A 233 19.08 -1.36 5.36
N ALA A 234 18.39 -2.31 4.71
CA ALA A 234 17.70 -3.38 5.39
C ALA A 234 18.65 -4.28 6.18
N LEU A 235 19.82 -4.62 5.62
CA LEU A 235 20.87 -5.37 6.33
C LEU A 235 21.44 -4.57 7.51
N TYR A 236 21.75 -3.28 7.32
CA TYR A 236 22.18 -2.38 8.39
C TYR A 236 21.17 -2.37 9.55
N LEU A 237 19.88 -2.18 9.26
CA LEU A 237 18.83 -2.16 10.28
C LEU A 237 18.63 -3.52 10.95
N ALA A 238 18.71 -4.62 10.20
CA ALA A 238 18.60 -5.97 10.74
C ALA A 238 19.65 -6.24 11.82
N TYR A 239 20.93 -5.91 11.54
CA TYR A 239 22.02 -6.09 12.51
C TYR A 239 21.95 -5.09 13.67
N ARG A 240 21.43 -3.88 13.43
CA ARG A 240 21.19 -2.89 14.48
C ARG A 240 20.12 -3.38 15.47
N ASP A 241 18.98 -3.90 15.00
CA ASP A 241 17.92 -4.46 15.86
C ASP A 241 18.38 -5.67 16.67
N LEU A 242 19.36 -6.41 16.14
CA LEU A 242 20.06 -7.51 16.80
C LEU A 242 21.12 -7.08 17.83
N ASN A 243 21.35 -5.77 18.01
CA ASN A 243 22.44 -5.21 18.82
C ASN A 243 23.83 -5.71 18.39
N GLN A 244 24.03 -5.90 17.08
CA GLN A 244 25.31 -6.31 16.48
C GLN A 244 26.00 -5.08 15.84
N ASP A 245 26.41 -4.12 16.67
CA ASP A 245 26.87 -2.80 16.23
C ASP A 245 28.05 -2.84 15.25
N GLU A 246 28.99 -3.79 15.41
CA GLU A 246 30.12 -3.96 14.49
C GLU A 246 29.67 -4.39 13.09
N LEU A 247 28.71 -5.32 13.01
CA LEU A 247 28.14 -5.78 11.74
C LEU A 247 27.26 -4.70 11.11
N ALA A 248 26.46 -3.99 11.92
CA ALA A 248 25.69 -2.85 11.44
C ALA A 248 26.60 -1.77 10.85
N THR A 249 27.70 -1.44 11.54
CA THR A 249 28.71 -0.49 11.08
C THR A 249 29.35 -0.95 9.77
N THR A 250 29.66 -2.24 9.63
CA THR A 250 30.19 -2.79 8.38
C THR A 250 29.27 -2.56 7.17
N TRP A 251 27.96 -2.74 7.33
CA TRP A 251 26.98 -2.47 6.28
C TRP A 251 26.81 -0.98 6.00
N LEU A 252 26.88 -0.15 7.04
CA LEU A 252 26.87 1.30 6.89
C LEU A 252 28.09 1.80 6.13
N ASP A 253 29.29 1.34 6.47
CA ASP A 253 30.55 1.69 5.79
C ASP A 253 30.53 1.24 4.32
N ALA A 254 30.01 0.04 4.05
CA ALA A 254 29.83 -0.45 2.68
C ALA A 254 28.88 0.46 1.87
N ALA A 255 27.78 0.92 2.48
CA ALA A 255 26.88 1.87 1.86
C ALA A 255 27.52 3.25 1.66
N GLN A 256 28.30 3.74 2.63
CA GLN A 256 29.02 5.02 2.53
C GLN A 256 30.07 5.01 1.42
N ALA A 257 30.77 3.90 1.20
CA ALA A 257 31.73 3.75 0.12
C ALA A 257 31.08 3.82 -1.28
N LEU A 258 29.80 3.45 -1.39
CA LEU A 258 29.01 3.49 -2.62
C LEU A 258 28.21 4.79 -2.76
N CYS A 259 27.97 5.49 -1.65
CA CYS A 259 27.25 6.75 -1.60
C CYS A 259 27.99 7.81 -2.43
N PRO A 260 27.36 8.39 -3.47
CA PRO A 260 28.04 9.38 -4.28
C PRO A 260 28.38 10.63 -3.44
N PRO A 261 29.59 11.20 -3.57
CA PRO A 261 30.00 12.36 -2.79
C PRO A 261 29.07 13.55 -3.04
N ASN A 262 28.63 14.23 -1.97
CA ASN A 262 27.66 15.33 -1.98
C ASN A 262 26.27 14.98 -2.54
N SER A 263 25.93 13.69 -2.63
CA SER A 263 24.61 13.26 -3.09
C SER A 263 23.54 13.60 -2.08
N LYS A 264 22.63 14.51 -2.44
CA LYS A 264 21.30 14.64 -1.82
C LYS A 264 20.31 13.60 -2.32
N ALA A 265 20.76 12.55 -3.03
CA ALA A 265 19.86 11.53 -3.54
C ALA A 265 19.11 10.88 -2.35
N PRO A 266 17.78 10.95 -2.29
CA PRO A 266 17.01 10.50 -1.13
C PRO A 266 17.35 9.06 -0.71
N ARG A 267 17.62 8.17 -1.69
CA ARG A 267 17.97 6.76 -1.48
C ARG A 267 19.27 6.51 -0.70
N TRP A 268 20.18 7.48 -0.63
CA TRP A 268 21.47 7.32 0.06
C TRP A 268 21.59 8.14 1.35
N TYR A 269 20.61 9.00 1.65
CA TYR A 269 20.72 9.94 2.76
C TYR A 269 20.92 9.25 4.11
N TRP A 270 20.26 8.10 4.32
CA TRP A 270 20.41 7.30 5.54
C TRP A 270 21.86 6.89 5.83
N ALA A 271 22.68 6.68 4.80
CA ALA A 271 24.07 6.27 4.97
C ALA A 271 24.96 7.41 5.50
N THR A 272 24.48 8.67 5.43
CA THR A 272 25.20 9.83 5.99
C THR A 272 24.99 9.98 7.50
N LEU A 273 24.02 9.26 8.07
CA LEU A 273 23.73 9.32 9.50
C LEU A 273 24.69 8.38 10.27
N PRO A 274 25.10 8.76 11.49
CA PRO A 274 25.89 7.87 12.33
C PRO A 274 25.07 6.66 12.78
N VAL A 275 25.75 5.54 13.06
CA VAL A 275 25.13 4.30 13.57
C VAL A 275 24.26 4.55 14.82
N SER A 276 24.63 5.54 15.65
CA SER A 276 23.95 5.93 16.88
C SER A 276 22.74 6.86 16.67
N SER A 277 22.46 7.26 15.43
CA SER A 277 21.35 8.16 15.12
C SER A 277 20.03 7.61 15.67
N PRO A 278 19.20 8.43 16.34
CA PRO A 278 17.90 8.00 16.85
C PRO A 278 16.85 7.80 15.74
N ILE A 279 17.15 8.30 14.53
CA ILE A 279 16.32 8.17 13.33
C ILE A 279 17.13 7.52 12.18
N THR A 280 16.43 6.91 11.23
CA THR A 280 16.92 6.66 9.87
C THR A 280 16.04 7.42 8.88
N CYS A 281 16.40 7.42 7.61
CA CYS A 281 15.59 8.06 6.57
C CYS A 281 15.24 7.09 5.47
N VAL A 282 14.01 7.17 4.97
CA VAL A 282 13.54 6.39 3.83
C VAL A 282 13.08 7.33 2.72
N PRO A 283 13.34 7.01 1.44
CA PRO A 283 12.73 7.71 0.32
C PRO A 283 11.21 7.61 0.40
N PHE A 284 10.52 8.66 0.01
CA PHE A 284 9.08 8.69 -0.09
C PHE A 284 8.67 9.63 -1.22
N GLU A 285 7.64 9.28 -1.98
CA GLU A 285 7.10 10.14 -3.03
C GLU A 285 8.16 10.74 -3.99
N HIS A 286 9.11 9.89 -4.42
CA HIS A 286 10.22 10.16 -5.35
C HIS A 286 11.35 11.04 -4.80
N ASP A 287 11.05 12.21 -4.24
CA ASP A 287 12.05 13.22 -3.87
C ASP A 287 12.02 13.62 -2.39
N LEU A 288 11.06 13.13 -1.60
CA LEU A 288 11.01 13.37 -0.17
C LEU A 288 11.81 12.33 0.61
N LEU A 289 12.29 12.76 1.76
CA LEU A 289 12.92 11.94 2.79
C LEU A 289 12.04 11.90 4.02
N LEU A 290 11.56 10.73 4.43
CA LEU A 290 10.89 10.57 5.72
C LEU A 290 11.89 10.14 6.78
N ALA A 291 12.00 10.90 7.87
CA ALA A 291 12.64 10.43 9.08
C ALA A 291 11.73 9.41 9.76
N VAL A 292 12.27 8.24 10.06
CA VAL A 292 11.55 7.12 10.68
C VAL A 292 12.41 6.48 11.75
N LYS A 293 11.80 5.64 12.59
CA LYS A 293 12.52 4.87 13.60
C LYS A 293 13.48 3.89 12.93
N PRO A 294 14.75 3.80 13.33
CA PRO A 294 15.75 2.91 12.72
C PRO A 294 15.62 1.48 13.25
N SER A 295 14.44 0.88 13.05
CA SER A 295 14.09 -0.44 13.57
C SER A 295 12.93 -1.04 12.78
N PHE A 296 12.97 -2.35 12.52
CA PHE A 296 11.86 -3.10 11.94
C PHE A 296 10.70 -3.28 12.92
N ARG A 297 10.87 -2.94 14.21
CA ARG A 297 9.76 -2.81 15.15
C ARG A 297 8.80 -1.66 14.82
N SER A 298 9.21 -0.71 13.99
CA SER A 298 8.28 0.25 13.38
C SER A 298 7.72 -0.37 12.11
N ILE A 299 6.39 -0.48 12.05
CA ILE A 299 5.72 -0.99 10.85
C ILE A 299 5.92 -0.02 9.69
N ILE A 300 5.94 1.30 9.95
CA ILE A 300 6.20 2.29 8.90
C ILE A 300 7.58 2.12 8.28
N THR A 301 8.63 1.98 9.08
CA THR A 301 9.99 1.71 8.55
C THR A 301 10.02 0.44 7.71
N SER A 302 9.39 -0.62 8.20
CA SER A 302 9.36 -1.93 7.53
C SER A 302 8.60 -1.90 6.21
N VAL A 303 7.39 -1.31 6.19
CA VAL A 303 6.56 -1.20 4.99
C VAL A 303 7.23 -0.33 3.95
N LEU A 304 7.72 0.86 4.31
CA LEU A 304 8.33 1.78 3.35
C LEU A 304 9.60 1.19 2.74
N LEU A 305 10.44 0.50 3.52
CA LEU A 305 11.61 -0.18 2.96
C LEU A 305 11.22 -1.39 2.09
N ALA A 306 10.24 -2.16 2.51
CA ALA A 306 9.92 -3.41 1.82
C ALA A 306 9.09 -3.19 0.56
N ALA A 307 8.14 -2.26 0.59
CA ALA A 307 7.16 -2.00 -0.47
C ALA A 307 7.45 -0.73 -1.28
N GLY A 308 8.26 0.20 -0.77
CA GLY A 308 8.59 1.47 -1.43
C GLY A 308 7.54 2.57 -1.26
N ASP A 309 6.33 2.24 -0.82
CA ASP A 309 5.24 3.17 -0.56
C ASP A 309 4.27 2.61 0.51
N TRP A 310 3.30 3.43 0.92
CA TRP A 310 2.24 3.03 1.85
C TRP A 310 1.23 2.09 1.20
N PHE A 311 0.78 1.09 1.97
CA PHE A 311 -0.02 -0.03 1.46
C PHE A 311 -1.52 0.28 1.35
N GLU A 312 -2.02 1.30 2.05
CA GLU A 312 -3.43 1.63 2.08
C GLU A 312 -3.89 2.18 0.72
N THR A 313 -4.94 1.57 0.18
CA THR A 313 -5.48 1.91 -1.13
C THR A 313 -6.03 3.33 -1.21
N GLU A 314 -6.54 3.84 -0.09
CA GLU A 314 -7.08 5.18 0.10
C GLU A 314 -6.00 6.26 -0.01
N MET A 315 -4.71 5.90 0.08
CA MET A 315 -3.62 6.83 -0.19
C MET A 315 -3.70 7.39 -1.61
N GLU A 316 -4.13 6.60 -2.59
CA GLU A 316 -4.35 7.11 -3.96
C GLU A 316 -5.45 8.17 -3.99
N PHE A 317 -6.60 7.91 -3.33
CA PHE A 317 -7.67 8.90 -3.19
C PHE A 317 -7.17 10.17 -2.48
N TRP A 318 -6.48 10.01 -1.35
CA TRP A 318 -5.91 11.11 -0.58
C TRP A 318 -5.03 12.00 -1.47
N ARG A 319 -4.15 11.38 -2.25
CA ARG A 319 -3.26 12.07 -3.21
C ARG A 319 -4.05 12.79 -4.31
N ASP A 320 -5.04 12.15 -4.90
CA ASP A 320 -5.80 12.69 -6.02
C ASP A 320 -6.72 13.85 -5.61
N GLN A 321 -7.18 13.89 -4.34
CA GLN A 321 -8.02 14.97 -3.82
C GLN A 321 -7.24 16.24 -3.45
N ILE A 322 -5.94 16.14 -3.18
CA ILE A 322 -5.16 17.28 -2.68
C ILE A 322 -4.64 18.12 -3.84
N GLN A 323 -4.98 19.40 -3.81
CA GLN A 323 -4.57 20.39 -4.81
C GLN A 323 -3.65 21.46 -4.20
N PRO A 324 -2.81 22.12 -5.01
CA PRO A 324 -2.01 23.25 -4.55
C PRO A 324 -2.85 24.33 -3.85
N GLY A 325 -2.40 24.83 -2.71
CA GLY A 325 -3.09 25.86 -1.93
C GLY A 325 -4.10 25.34 -0.90
N MET A 326 -4.43 24.04 -0.88
CA MET A 326 -5.36 23.49 0.12
C MET A 326 -4.80 23.52 1.54
N THR A 327 -5.72 23.51 2.52
CA THR A 327 -5.42 23.31 3.93
C THR A 327 -5.84 21.91 4.39
N VAL A 328 -4.88 21.14 4.90
CA VAL A 328 -5.05 19.74 5.34
C VAL A 328 -4.73 19.61 6.82
N ILE A 329 -5.56 18.88 7.57
CA ILE A 329 -5.29 18.50 8.96
C ILE A 329 -5.12 16.97 9.01
N ASP A 330 -4.04 16.51 9.63
CA ASP A 330 -3.72 15.09 9.85
C ASP A 330 -3.69 14.81 11.36
N VAL A 331 -4.74 14.17 11.87
CA VAL A 331 -4.84 13.76 13.29
C VAL A 331 -4.30 12.34 13.44
N GLY A 332 -3.34 12.18 14.34
CA GLY A 332 -2.57 10.94 14.48
C GLY A 332 -1.57 10.81 13.33
N ALA A 333 -0.80 11.87 13.12
CA ALA A 333 0.12 11.97 12.00
C ALA A 333 1.25 10.93 12.05
N ASN A 334 1.55 10.35 13.22
CA ASN A 334 2.65 9.44 13.46
C ASN A 334 3.98 10.04 12.92
N VAL A 335 4.77 9.30 12.15
CA VAL A 335 5.96 9.83 11.46
C VAL A 335 5.66 10.56 10.15
N GLY A 336 4.38 10.71 9.76
CA GLY A 336 3.92 11.67 8.76
C GLY A 336 3.71 11.12 7.35
N VAL A 337 3.36 9.85 7.16
CA VAL A 337 3.09 9.28 5.83
C VAL A 337 2.01 10.08 5.09
N TYR A 338 0.85 10.32 5.72
CA TYR A 338 -0.23 11.12 5.16
C TYR A 338 0.11 12.63 5.13
N THR A 339 0.70 13.15 6.22
CA THR A 339 1.19 14.53 6.33
C THR A 339 2.09 14.94 5.16
N PHE A 340 3.14 14.16 4.86
CA PHE A 340 4.13 14.54 3.85
C PHE A 340 3.68 14.25 2.43
N SER A 341 2.82 13.25 2.24
CA SER A 341 2.06 13.05 1.00
C SER A 341 1.20 14.28 0.68
N ALA A 342 0.51 14.83 1.68
CA ALA A 342 -0.25 16.07 1.55
C ALA A 342 0.67 17.28 1.32
N ALA A 343 1.76 17.39 2.08
CA ALA A 343 2.69 18.52 2.02
C ALA A 343 3.24 18.70 0.60
N ARG A 344 3.63 17.61 -0.06
CA ARG A 344 4.11 17.63 -1.45
C ARG A 344 3.12 18.30 -2.41
N ARG A 345 1.83 18.05 -2.24
CA ARG A 345 0.78 18.44 -3.19
C ARG A 345 0.20 19.82 -2.91
N VAL A 346 -0.03 20.15 -1.64
CA VAL A 346 -0.52 21.50 -1.29
C VAL A 346 0.50 22.58 -1.65
N GLY A 347 1.80 22.24 -1.59
CA GLY A 347 2.91 23.14 -1.87
C GLY A 347 2.95 24.36 -0.94
N ALA A 348 3.90 25.26 -1.22
CA ALA A 348 4.16 26.44 -0.38
C ALA A 348 3.00 27.44 -0.30
N SER A 349 2.01 27.35 -1.20
CA SER A 349 0.80 28.17 -1.16
C SER A 349 -0.30 27.60 -0.25
N GLY A 350 -0.17 26.35 0.17
CA GLY A 350 -1.13 25.66 1.03
C GLY A 350 -0.62 25.52 2.46
N ARG A 351 -1.25 24.61 3.22
CA ARG A 351 -0.90 24.35 4.60
C ARG A 351 -1.22 22.93 5.02
N VAL A 352 -0.32 22.28 5.74
CA VAL A 352 -0.59 21.00 6.42
C VAL A 352 -0.38 21.16 7.91
N ILE A 353 -1.30 20.66 8.72
CA ILE A 353 -1.16 20.64 10.18
C ILE A 353 -1.16 19.18 10.64
N ALA A 354 0.00 18.73 11.11
CA ALA A 354 0.22 17.38 11.63
C ALA A 354 0.06 17.39 13.15
N ILE A 355 -0.88 16.62 13.68
CA ILE A 355 -1.17 16.51 15.11
C ILE A 355 -0.74 15.12 15.57
N GLU A 356 0.18 15.06 16.52
CA GLU A 356 0.75 13.81 17.01
C GLU A 356 1.05 13.91 18.51
N PRO A 357 0.53 12.99 19.34
CA PRO A 357 0.80 13.02 20.78
C PRO A 357 2.17 12.43 21.17
N PHE A 358 2.73 11.47 20.44
CA PHE A 358 3.96 10.78 20.84
C PHE A 358 5.21 11.60 20.51
N SER A 359 5.98 11.97 21.55
CA SER A 359 7.21 12.78 21.43
C SER A 359 8.21 12.28 20.39
N LYS A 360 8.46 10.97 20.28
CA LYS A 360 9.42 10.43 19.29
C LYS A 360 8.92 10.56 17.85
N CYS A 361 7.61 10.50 17.62
CA CYS A 361 7.03 10.76 16.31
C CYS A 361 7.11 12.26 15.97
N ILE A 362 6.94 13.15 16.96
CA ILE A 362 7.19 14.59 16.79
C ILE A 362 8.62 14.88 16.34
N GLU A 363 9.63 14.22 16.93
CA GLU A 363 11.02 14.36 16.49
C GLU A 363 11.20 13.94 15.01
N CYS A 364 10.55 12.85 14.59
CA CYS A 364 10.58 12.39 13.21
C CYS A 364 9.89 13.36 12.25
N LEU A 365 8.71 13.88 12.61
CA LEU A 365 7.97 14.87 11.83
C LEU A 365 8.81 16.15 11.64
N GLN A 366 9.40 16.66 12.72
CA GLN A 366 10.23 17.87 12.69
C GLN A 366 11.50 17.67 11.85
N ALA A 367 12.20 16.54 12.02
CA ALA A 367 13.37 16.20 11.21
C ALA A 367 13.00 16.12 9.72
N THR A 368 11.85 15.53 9.40
CA THR A 368 11.34 15.45 8.02
C THR A 368 11.05 16.83 7.44
N CYS A 369 10.38 17.71 8.19
CA CYS A 369 10.17 19.10 7.76
C CYS A 369 11.50 19.81 7.47
N GLN A 370 12.50 19.63 8.35
CA GLN A 370 13.80 20.28 8.21
C GLN A 370 14.59 19.76 7.01
N MET A 371 14.64 18.44 6.78
CA MET A 371 15.38 17.84 5.67
C MET A 371 14.81 18.24 4.31
N ASN A 372 13.48 18.35 4.22
CA ASN A 372 12.77 18.65 2.98
C ASN A 372 12.41 20.14 2.81
N GLN A 373 12.72 20.99 3.79
CA GLN A 373 12.42 22.43 3.78
C GLN A 373 10.92 22.73 3.59
N LEU A 374 10.07 21.99 4.29
CA LEU A 374 8.61 22.07 4.16
C LEU A 374 8.01 23.11 5.13
N ASP A 375 8.26 24.39 4.86
CA ASP A 375 7.83 25.51 5.74
C ASP A 375 6.31 25.64 5.89
N TRP A 376 5.54 25.04 4.98
CA TRP A 376 4.07 25.02 5.01
C TRP A 376 3.48 23.89 5.87
N VAL A 377 4.33 23.05 6.50
CA VAL A 377 3.92 22.01 7.42
C VAL A 377 4.08 22.49 8.86
N THR A 378 2.99 22.49 9.61
CA THR A 378 2.95 22.85 11.03
C THR A 378 2.79 21.59 11.87
N VAL A 379 3.82 21.22 12.64
CA VAL A 379 3.76 20.10 13.59
C VAL A 379 3.18 20.59 14.94
N ARG A 380 2.23 19.85 15.49
CA ARG A 380 1.56 20.14 16.76
C ARG A 380 1.64 18.92 17.68
N TRP A 381 2.42 19.07 18.75
CA TRP A 381 2.50 18.07 19.82
C TRP A 381 1.26 18.10 20.70
N GLY A 382 0.59 16.97 20.79
CA GLY A 382 -0.60 16.76 21.61
C GLY A 382 -1.66 15.95 20.88
N ALA A 383 -2.68 15.54 21.63
CA ALA A 383 -3.81 14.79 21.11
C ALA A 383 -5.00 15.72 20.80
N ALA A 384 -5.66 15.47 19.66
CA ALA A 384 -6.97 16.04 19.40
C ALA A 384 -8.04 15.27 20.19
N SER A 385 -9.00 15.96 20.81
CA SER A 385 -10.06 15.36 21.63
C SER A 385 -11.28 16.28 21.73
N ASP A 386 -12.24 15.87 22.55
CA ASP A 386 -13.44 16.59 22.99
C ASP A 386 -13.18 17.74 23.98
N ARG A 387 -11.94 17.92 24.48
CA ARG A 387 -11.61 18.93 25.50
C ARG A 387 -10.15 19.40 25.43
N ASN A 388 -9.90 20.57 26.04
CA ASN A 388 -8.55 21.08 26.29
C ASN A 388 -8.02 20.60 27.65
N GLY A 389 -6.72 20.29 27.76
CA GLY A 389 -6.09 19.89 29.01
C GLY A 389 -4.83 19.03 28.79
N THR A 390 -4.65 18.04 29.67
CA THR A 390 -3.62 16.99 29.54
C THR A 390 -4.29 15.62 29.48
N ALA A 391 -3.64 14.68 28.80
CA ALA A 391 -4.06 13.29 28.71
C ALA A 391 -2.86 12.35 28.91
N GLN A 392 -3.12 11.09 29.21
CA GLN A 392 -2.11 10.04 29.25
C GLN A 392 -2.17 9.24 27.95
N LEU A 393 -1.03 9.10 27.30
CA LEU A 393 -0.83 8.28 26.10
C LEU A 393 -0.16 6.96 26.51
N ALA A 394 -0.81 5.83 26.26
CA ALA A 394 -0.19 4.53 26.45
C ALA A 394 0.78 4.23 25.29
N LEU A 395 1.99 3.77 25.63
CA LEU A 395 3.05 3.50 24.67
C LEU A 395 3.21 1.99 24.46
N TYR A 396 3.13 1.56 23.20
CA TYR A 396 3.34 0.19 22.76
C TYR A 396 4.64 0.05 21.97
N ALA A 397 4.99 -1.19 21.59
CA ALA A 397 6.24 -1.46 20.87
C ALA A 397 6.28 -0.79 19.48
N ALA A 398 5.13 -0.80 18.80
CA ALA A 398 4.85 -0.07 17.57
C ALA A 398 4.10 1.22 17.94
N SER A 399 4.55 2.36 17.42
CA SER A 399 4.00 3.69 17.72
C SER A 399 2.59 3.89 17.15
N GLU A 400 2.30 3.15 16.09
CA GLU A 400 1.02 3.09 15.42
C GLU A 400 -0.05 2.64 16.41
N LEU A 401 0.25 1.71 17.33
CA LEU A 401 -0.71 1.20 18.32
C LEU A 401 -0.86 2.10 19.58
N ASN A 402 -0.24 3.28 19.62
CA ASN A 402 -0.31 4.16 20.78
C ASN A 402 -1.69 4.81 20.88
N GLN A 403 -2.34 4.67 22.04
CA GLN A 403 -3.71 5.15 22.25
C GLN A 403 -3.84 5.98 23.54
N LEU A 404 -4.82 6.88 23.57
CA LEU A 404 -5.14 7.62 24.79
C LEU A 404 -5.78 6.71 25.85
N VAL A 405 -5.39 6.91 27.09
CA VAL A 405 -5.94 6.19 28.24
C VAL A 405 -7.31 6.76 28.60
N THR A 406 -8.37 6.01 28.34
CA THR A 406 -9.77 6.39 28.63
C THR A 406 -10.23 6.02 30.05
N ASP A 407 -9.68 4.92 30.60
CA ASP A 407 -9.97 4.41 31.94
C ASP A 407 -8.68 4.17 32.76
N LYS A 408 -8.79 4.03 34.09
CA LYS A 408 -7.65 3.54 34.88
C LYS A 408 -7.32 2.11 34.45
N LEU A 409 -6.24 1.95 33.69
CA LEU A 409 -5.70 0.65 33.31
C LEU A 409 -5.45 -0.20 34.57
N ASP A 410 -6.10 -1.36 34.63
CA ASP A 410 -5.93 -2.37 35.68
C ASP A 410 -5.55 -3.70 35.00
N PRO A 411 -4.30 -4.20 35.16
CA PRO A 411 -3.23 -3.64 35.99
C PRO A 411 -2.60 -2.35 35.40
N PRO A 412 -1.96 -1.52 36.24
CA PRO A 412 -1.25 -0.34 35.78
C PRO A 412 -0.11 -0.69 34.82
N LEU A 413 0.08 0.13 33.80
CA LEU A 413 1.15 -0.03 32.83
C LEU A 413 2.54 0.05 33.49
N PRO A 414 3.54 -0.68 32.96
CA PRO A 414 4.90 -0.64 33.49
C PRO A 414 5.52 0.77 33.38
N PRO A 415 6.53 1.11 34.21
CA PRO A 415 7.22 2.39 34.13
C PRO A 415 7.78 2.66 32.73
N GLY A 416 7.49 3.85 32.17
CA GLY A 416 7.90 4.22 30.81
C GLY A 416 6.94 3.80 29.69
N ALA A 417 5.80 3.17 30.03
CA ALA A 417 4.76 2.82 29.06
C ALA A 417 3.63 3.87 28.97
N VAL A 418 3.81 5.05 29.56
CA VAL A 418 2.86 6.18 29.46
C VAL A 418 3.60 7.50 29.29
N GLU A 419 3.09 8.38 28.43
CA GLU A 419 3.52 9.78 28.26
C GLU A 419 2.37 10.73 28.62
N GLU A 420 2.66 11.80 29.36
CA GLU A 420 1.68 12.88 29.58
C GLU A 420 1.78 13.86 28.41
N VAL A 421 0.66 14.08 27.73
CA VAL A 421 0.60 14.87 26.50
C VAL A 421 -0.44 15.98 26.60
N PRO A 422 -0.23 17.15 25.95
CA PRO A 422 -1.26 18.15 25.78
C PRO A 422 -2.47 17.56 25.04
N CYS A 423 -3.66 18.03 25.36
CA CYS A 423 -4.90 17.63 24.73
C CYS A 423 -5.70 18.89 24.34
N PHE A 424 -6.27 18.93 23.15
CA PHE A 424 -7.04 20.08 22.66
C PHE A 424 -8.12 19.71 21.64
N THR A 425 -9.11 20.59 21.48
CA THR A 425 -10.14 20.44 20.45
C THR A 425 -9.66 20.94 19.09
N LEU A 426 -10.18 20.38 17.97
CA LEU A 426 -9.84 20.89 16.64
C LEU A 426 -10.36 22.32 16.44
N ASP A 427 -11.46 22.69 17.08
CA ASP A 427 -11.97 24.06 17.06
C ASP A 427 -11.00 25.04 17.76
N THR A 428 -10.38 24.65 18.87
CA THR A 428 -9.34 25.46 19.54
C THR A 428 -8.11 25.61 18.65
N LEU A 429 -7.73 24.55 17.92
CA LEU A 429 -6.64 24.59 16.97
C LEU A 429 -6.94 25.55 15.80
N ILE A 430 -8.14 25.49 15.22
CA ILE A 430 -8.59 26.40 14.15
C ILE A 430 -8.41 27.86 14.57
N GLU A 431 -8.82 28.20 15.80
CA GLU A 431 -8.69 29.54 16.35
C GLU A 431 -7.22 29.94 16.53
N ARG A 432 -6.43 29.06 17.16
CA ARG A 432 -5.01 29.30 17.43
C ARG A 432 -4.20 29.49 16.16
N GLU A 433 -4.47 28.70 15.13
CA GLU A 433 -3.78 28.75 13.85
C GLU A 433 -4.39 29.76 12.87
N ASN A 434 -5.47 30.43 13.27
CA ASN A 434 -6.25 31.39 12.48
C ASN A 434 -6.67 30.84 11.11
N LEU A 435 -7.15 29.59 11.08
CA LEU A 435 -7.54 28.94 9.83
C LEU A 435 -8.83 29.53 9.29
N GLN A 436 -8.81 29.83 7.99
CA GLN A 436 -9.96 30.36 7.27
C GLN A 436 -10.72 29.28 6.48
N GLN A 437 -10.09 28.13 6.29
CA GLN A 437 -10.59 27.01 5.50
C GLN A 437 -9.87 25.74 5.96
N VAL A 438 -10.58 24.60 5.90
CA VAL A 438 -9.99 23.25 5.99
C VAL A 438 -10.63 22.44 4.87
N ASP A 439 -9.82 21.89 3.98
CA ASP A 439 -10.29 21.20 2.78
C ASP A 439 -10.38 19.70 3.00
N LEU A 440 -9.38 19.13 3.67
CA LEU A 440 -9.29 17.72 4.04
C LEU A 440 -8.92 17.54 5.52
N LEU A 441 -9.49 16.51 6.14
CA LEU A 441 -9.19 16.07 7.50
C LEU A 441 -8.95 14.55 7.48
N LYS A 442 -7.79 14.12 7.96
CA LYS A 442 -7.54 12.71 8.30
C LYS A 442 -7.72 12.51 9.80
N ILE A 443 -8.40 11.44 10.22
CA ILE A 443 -8.55 11.05 11.62
C ILE A 443 -8.18 9.58 11.81
N ASP A 444 -7.09 9.36 12.52
CA ASP A 444 -6.59 8.03 12.85
C ASP A 444 -5.99 8.14 14.24
N ALA A 445 -6.85 7.99 15.25
CA ALA A 445 -6.53 8.32 16.63
C ALA A 445 -6.61 7.05 17.51
N GLU A 446 -6.45 5.88 16.88
CA GLU A 446 -6.42 4.55 17.50
C GLU A 446 -7.57 4.35 18.49
N GLY A 447 -8.80 4.60 18.02
CA GLY A 447 -10.02 4.41 18.80
C GLY A 447 -10.54 5.67 19.50
N HIS A 448 -9.89 6.82 19.27
CA HIS A 448 -10.30 8.12 19.83
C HIS A 448 -10.99 9.03 18.80
N GLU A 449 -11.37 8.50 17.64
CA GLU A 449 -11.94 9.25 16.51
C GLU A 449 -13.24 9.97 16.90
N LEU A 450 -14.09 9.32 17.72
CA LEU A 450 -15.36 9.87 18.14
C LEU A 450 -15.18 11.15 18.98
N GLN A 451 -14.21 11.15 19.88
CA GLN A 451 -13.89 12.27 20.75
C GLN A 451 -13.25 13.40 19.95
N VAL A 452 -12.41 13.09 18.96
CA VAL A 452 -11.91 14.09 18.01
C VAL A 452 -13.09 14.80 17.33
N LEU A 453 -14.07 14.04 16.80
CA LEU A 453 -15.26 14.63 16.17
C LEU A 453 -16.12 15.42 17.15
N ALA A 454 -16.24 14.99 18.41
CA ALA A 454 -16.98 15.71 19.44
C ALA A 454 -16.37 17.09 19.75
N GLY A 455 -15.05 17.26 19.56
CA GLY A 455 -14.33 18.53 19.67
C GLY A 455 -14.20 19.33 18.37
N SER A 456 -15.01 19.03 17.35
CA SER A 456 -14.85 19.57 15.99
C SER A 456 -16.12 20.22 15.44
N ASP A 457 -16.98 20.79 16.29
CA ASP A 457 -18.31 21.28 15.88
C ASP A 457 -18.21 22.42 14.86
N ARG A 458 -17.35 23.41 15.09
CA ARG A 458 -17.11 24.52 14.16
C ARG A 458 -16.44 24.01 12.89
N LEU A 459 -15.44 23.13 12.99
CA LEU A 459 -14.79 22.52 11.83
C LEU A 459 -15.82 21.85 10.90
N LEU A 460 -16.68 21.00 11.45
CA LEU A 460 -17.64 20.21 10.69
C LEU A 460 -18.78 21.07 10.11
N SER A 461 -19.27 22.06 10.87
CA SER A 461 -20.40 22.89 10.47
C SER A 461 -20.02 24.06 9.55
N GLN A 462 -18.82 24.64 9.72
CA GLN A 462 -18.38 25.82 8.98
C GLN A 462 -17.56 25.45 7.73
N PHE A 463 -16.57 24.57 7.87
CA PHE A 463 -15.63 24.26 6.78
C PHE A 463 -16.06 23.04 5.96
N ALA A 464 -16.73 22.08 6.60
CA ALA A 464 -17.18 20.84 5.99
C ALA A 464 -16.08 20.20 5.10
N PRO A 465 -14.93 19.78 5.67
CA PRO A 465 -13.86 19.18 4.90
C PRO A 465 -14.25 17.81 4.34
N ILE A 466 -13.50 17.31 3.36
CA ILE A 466 -13.50 15.87 3.06
C ILE A 466 -12.82 15.16 4.23
N ILE A 467 -13.40 14.08 4.75
CA ILE A 467 -12.84 13.36 5.90
C ILE A 467 -12.43 11.96 5.46
N LEU A 468 -11.20 11.57 5.78
CA LEU A 468 -10.73 10.19 5.75
C LEU A 468 -10.53 9.76 7.20
N TYR A 469 -11.18 8.69 7.66
CA TYR A 469 -11.02 8.25 9.05
C TYR A 469 -10.80 6.74 9.16
N GLU A 470 -10.05 6.34 10.18
CA GLU A 470 -9.86 4.93 10.54
C GLU A 470 -11.15 4.35 11.13
N ASN A 471 -11.69 3.35 10.45
CA ASN A 471 -12.94 2.69 10.81
C ASN A 471 -12.73 1.44 11.65
N ILE A 472 -11.53 0.84 11.66
CA ILE A 472 -11.22 -0.33 12.48
C ILE A 472 -10.05 0.00 13.41
N ALA A 473 -10.35 0.43 14.63
CA ALA A 473 -9.34 0.66 15.65
C ALA A 473 -9.00 -0.64 16.39
N GLY A 474 -7.92 -1.30 15.95
CA GLY A 474 -7.40 -2.51 16.58
C GLY A 474 -8.45 -3.62 16.78
N SER A 475 -8.67 -4.03 18.03
CA SER A 475 -9.61 -5.11 18.39
C SER A 475 -11.06 -4.65 18.63
N GLN A 476 -11.34 -3.34 18.55
CA GLN A 476 -12.67 -2.79 18.85
C GLN A 476 -13.69 -2.98 17.71
N GLY A 477 -13.21 -3.34 16.51
CA GLY A 477 -14.04 -3.54 15.33
C GLY A 477 -14.47 -2.22 14.69
N THR A 478 -15.58 -2.26 13.96
CA THR A 478 -16.08 -1.13 13.16
C THR A 478 -16.54 0.06 14.03
N ASN A 479 -16.07 1.26 13.72
CA ASN A 479 -16.40 2.53 14.37
C ASN A 479 -17.80 3.08 13.98
N LEU A 480 -18.85 2.32 14.29
CA LEU A 480 -20.25 2.72 14.06
C LEU A 480 -20.63 4.08 14.68
N PRO A 481 -20.15 4.46 15.88
CA PRO A 481 -20.46 5.78 16.44
C PRO A 481 -19.96 6.94 15.58
N VAL A 482 -18.77 6.83 14.99
CA VAL A 482 -18.17 7.84 14.10
C VAL A 482 -19.03 8.00 12.85
N ALA A 483 -19.38 6.89 12.20
CA ALA A 483 -20.27 6.87 11.05
C ALA A 483 -21.60 7.59 11.34
N ASN A 484 -22.23 7.29 12.47
CA ASN A 484 -23.50 7.91 12.88
C ASN A 484 -23.39 9.43 13.10
N VAL A 485 -22.32 9.90 13.73
CA VAL A 485 -22.08 11.34 13.93
C VAL A 485 -21.93 12.05 12.59
N LEU A 486 -21.12 11.51 11.68
CA LEU A 486 -20.88 12.09 10.36
C LEU A 486 -22.16 12.13 9.52
N ILE A 487 -22.94 11.04 9.50
CA ILE A 487 -24.25 10.99 8.82
C ILE A 487 -25.20 12.05 9.39
N THR A 488 -25.27 12.17 10.72
CA THR A 488 -26.12 13.18 11.39
C THR A 488 -25.69 14.61 11.05
N LYS A 489 -24.40 14.83 10.78
CA LYS A 489 -23.84 16.11 10.34
C LYS A 489 -23.96 16.35 8.81
N GLY A 490 -24.65 15.47 8.08
CA GLY A 490 -24.92 15.64 6.65
C GLY A 490 -23.83 15.10 5.73
N TYR A 491 -22.96 14.21 6.22
CA TYR A 491 -21.98 13.53 5.39
C TYR A 491 -22.55 12.25 4.79
N GLN A 492 -22.08 11.90 3.60
CA GLN A 492 -22.26 10.58 3.00
C GLN A 492 -20.95 9.80 3.05
N LEU A 493 -21.05 8.50 3.34
CA LEU A 493 -19.90 7.62 3.54
C LEU A 493 -19.61 6.79 2.28
N PHE A 494 -18.33 6.60 2.01
CA PHE A 494 -17.81 5.92 0.84
C PHE A 494 -16.59 5.07 1.19
N ARG A 495 -16.38 4.01 0.42
CA ARG A 495 -15.10 3.31 0.31
C ARG A 495 -14.45 3.65 -1.03
N TYR A 496 -13.12 3.64 -1.09
CA TYR A 496 -12.40 3.87 -2.34
C TYR A 496 -12.18 2.55 -3.10
N GLN A 497 -12.34 2.59 -4.42
CA GLN A 497 -12.02 1.49 -5.32
C GLN A 497 -10.92 1.95 -6.28
N PRO A 498 -9.66 1.47 -6.10
CA PRO A 498 -8.50 1.97 -6.86
C PRO A 498 -8.57 1.77 -8.37
N TYR A 499 -8.94 0.57 -8.85
CA TYR A 499 -8.85 0.28 -10.28
C TYR A 499 -9.78 1.13 -11.15
N LEU A 500 -11.00 1.39 -10.67
CA LEU A 500 -11.94 2.30 -11.33
C LEU A 500 -11.81 3.75 -10.83
N LYS A 501 -10.90 4.00 -9.88
CA LYS A 501 -10.68 5.28 -9.19
C LYS A 501 -11.98 5.94 -8.74
N GLN A 502 -12.83 5.16 -8.08
CA GLN A 502 -14.17 5.63 -7.72
C GLN A 502 -14.49 5.48 -6.23
N LEU A 503 -15.42 6.31 -5.77
CA LEU A 503 -16.02 6.20 -4.46
C LEU A 503 -17.29 5.35 -4.56
N VAL A 504 -17.27 4.19 -3.90
CA VAL A 504 -18.44 3.31 -3.77
C VAL A 504 -19.19 3.69 -2.52
N ARG A 505 -20.42 4.18 -2.70
CA ARG A 505 -21.28 4.64 -1.60
C ARG A 505 -21.63 3.47 -0.66
N ILE A 506 -21.49 3.73 0.64
CA ILE A 506 -21.92 2.86 1.73
C ILE A 506 -23.40 3.11 1.95
N LYS A 507 -24.22 2.07 1.75
CA LYS A 507 -25.69 2.18 1.78
C LYS A 507 -26.27 1.78 3.12
N SER A 508 -25.58 0.89 3.83
CA SER A 508 -25.95 0.42 5.17
C SER A 508 -24.73 0.44 6.10
N LEU A 509 -24.98 0.45 7.41
CA LEU A 509 -23.91 0.31 8.39
C LEU A 509 -23.25 -1.08 8.36
N ASP A 510 -23.94 -2.10 7.85
CA ASP A 510 -23.37 -3.44 7.67
C ASP A 510 -22.27 -3.43 6.60
N ASP A 511 -22.37 -2.53 5.60
CA ASP A 511 -21.37 -2.35 4.55
C ASP A 511 -20.05 -1.72 5.06
N LEU A 512 -20.00 -1.29 6.34
CA LEU A 512 -18.77 -0.78 6.98
C LEU A 512 -17.85 -1.90 7.50
N GLN A 513 -18.33 -3.14 7.58
CA GLN A 513 -17.52 -4.26 8.05
C GLN A 513 -16.35 -4.52 7.08
N GLY A 514 -15.19 -4.87 7.61
CA GLY A 514 -13.99 -5.21 6.83
C GLY A 514 -13.23 -4.02 6.22
N SER A 515 -13.83 -2.83 6.14
CA SER A 515 -13.17 -1.64 5.60
C SER A 515 -12.32 -0.94 6.67
N LEU A 516 -10.99 -0.91 6.47
CA LEU A 516 -10.05 -0.26 7.39
C LEU A 516 -10.30 1.24 7.50
N ASN A 517 -10.44 1.93 6.37
CA ASN A 517 -10.63 3.37 6.30
C ASN A 517 -11.93 3.72 5.57
N ILE A 518 -12.56 4.82 5.96
CA ILE A 518 -13.79 5.32 5.35
C ILE A 518 -13.63 6.79 4.96
N ILE A 519 -14.21 7.14 3.81
CA ILE A 519 -14.23 8.49 3.28
C ILE A 519 -15.63 9.08 3.51
N ALA A 520 -15.71 10.23 4.17
CA ALA A 520 -16.93 10.98 4.35
C ALA A 520 -16.89 12.28 3.53
N LEU A 521 -17.88 12.46 2.67
CA LEU A 521 -18.05 13.68 1.87
C LEU A 521 -19.28 14.46 2.34
N PRO A 522 -19.19 15.78 2.53
CA PRO A 522 -20.37 16.62 2.73
C PRO A 522 -21.18 16.72 1.43
N GLU A 523 -22.49 16.94 1.52
CA GLU A 523 -23.41 16.94 0.37
C GLU A 523 -22.95 17.81 -0.81
N ASN A 524 -22.35 18.97 -0.55
CA ASN A 524 -21.88 19.91 -1.56
C ASN A 524 -20.59 19.49 -2.30
N LYS A 525 -19.89 18.46 -1.80
CA LYS A 525 -18.65 17.92 -2.40
C LYS A 525 -18.84 16.54 -3.04
N ILE A 526 -20.06 16.01 -3.06
CA ILE A 526 -20.36 14.75 -3.72
C ILE A 526 -20.31 14.98 -5.24
N PRO A 527 -19.50 14.21 -5.99
CA PRO A 527 -19.52 14.28 -7.45
C PRO A 527 -20.94 14.04 -7.94
N THR A 528 -21.54 15.04 -8.61
CA THR A 528 -22.81 14.82 -9.29
C THR A 528 -22.53 13.80 -10.39
N THR A 529 -23.06 12.59 -10.26
CA THR A 529 -23.10 11.64 -11.36
C THR A 529 -23.83 12.32 -12.50
N ARG A 530 -23.08 12.81 -13.50
CA ARG A 530 -23.69 13.13 -14.79
C ARG A 530 -24.20 11.82 -15.35
N SER A 531 -25.52 11.71 -15.37
CA SER A 531 -26.34 10.67 -16.00
C SER A 531 -25.92 10.38 -17.43
#